data_AF-A0A3A0AXI2-F1
#
_entry.id   AF-A0A3A0AXI2-F1
#
_cell.length_a   1.000
_cell.length_b   1.000
_cell.length_c   1.000
_cell.angle_alpha   90.00
_cell.angle_beta   90.00
_cell.angle_gamma   90.00
#
_symmetry.space_group_name_H-M   'P 1'
#
loop_
_entity.id
_entity.type
_entity.pdbx_description
1 polymer ?
#
loop_
_entity_poly.entity_id
_entity_poly.type
_entity_poly.pdbx_seq_one_letter_code
_entity_poly.pdbx_strand_id
1 'polypeptide(L)'
;MIYDKVTGRPVGRYRQYDLATDSYCACDADEVLSLFTGSDTVLKNTTDAAPDNLAVLQSNMPEGVSLRTLHVAQRSHRLVERPRLHLAADRDELEGDGKDSAQLTLALYDSRGHIDGKGTGRVRVTTTRGKLSARGGMVELEKGRASLTLTSVPETVHQVVVRAERVDGDAQAAEITLAFV
;
A
#
# COMPACT_ATOMS: atom_id res chain seq x y z
N MET A 1 -11.36 -16.05 -3.97
CA MET A 1 -11.08 -14.59 -4.06
C MET A 1 -10.07 -14.38 -5.16
N ILE A 2 -10.26 -13.40 -6.02
CA ILE A 2 -9.29 -13.04 -7.06
C ILE A 2 -8.39 -11.93 -6.50
N TYR A 3 -7.09 -12.04 -6.71
CA TYR A 3 -6.12 -11.03 -6.28
C TYR A 3 -5.02 -10.85 -7.33
N ASP A 4 -4.37 -9.69 -7.31
CA ASP A 4 -3.18 -9.42 -8.11
C ASP A 4 -1.95 -10.03 -7.42
N LYS A 5 -1.24 -10.92 -8.10
CA LYS A 5 -0.08 -11.67 -7.58
C LYS A 5 1.19 -10.84 -7.43
N VAL A 6 1.24 -9.64 -8.00
CA VAL A 6 2.35 -8.69 -7.87
C VAL A 6 2.15 -7.82 -6.63
N THR A 7 0.95 -7.26 -6.47
CA THR A 7 0.62 -6.31 -5.40
C THR A 7 -0.09 -6.95 -4.21
N GLY A 8 -0.45 -8.24 -4.30
CA GLY A 8 -1.28 -8.97 -3.34
C GLY A 8 -2.68 -8.39 -3.13
N ARG A 9 -3.10 -7.41 -3.93
CA ARG A 9 -4.35 -6.68 -3.72
C ARG A 9 -5.55 -7.55 -4.11
N PRO A 10 -6.58 -7.69 -3.24
CA PRO A 10 -7.83 -8.32 -3.63
C PRO A 10 -8.54 -7.51 -4.72
N VAL A 11 -8.87 -8.18 -5.82
CA VAL A 11 -9.54 -7.62 -6.99
C VAL A 11 -11.05 -7.86 -6.91
N GLY A 12 -11.44 -9.05 -6.46
CA GLY A 12 -12.85 -9.42 -6.44
C GLY A 12 -13.13 -10.68 -5.65
N ARG A 13 -14.41 -10.91 -5.40
CA ARG A 13 -14.92 -12.15 -4.81
C ARG A 13 -15.72 -12.86 -5.88
N TYR A 14 -15.55 -14.16 -5.94
CA TYR A 14 -16.39 -15.05 -6.71
C TYR A 14 -16.88 -16.15 -5.78
N ARG A 15 -18.16 -16.48 -5.92
CA ARG A 15 -18.84 -17.56 -5.21
C ARG A 15 -19.80 -18.20 -6.20
N GLN A 16 -19.79 -19.52 -6.24
CA GLN A 16 -20.76 -20.30 -7.01
C GLN A 16 -21.76 -20.91 -6.05
N TYR A 17 -23.04 -20.71 -6.34
CA TYR A 17 -24.14 -21.27 -5.58
C TYR A 17 -24.74 -22.41 -6.38
N ASP A 18 -24.80 -23.58 -5.77
CA ASP A 18 -25.41 -24.77 -6.33
C ASP A 18 -26.86 -24.87 -5.85
N LEU A 19 -27.80 -24.69 -6.77
CA LEU A 19 -29.24 -24.76 -6.52
C LEU A 19 -29.70 -26.17 -6.14
N ALA A 20 -29.01 -27.23 -6.56
CA ALA A 20 -29.40 -28.60 -6.27
C ALA A 20 -29.09 -29.00 -4.83
N THR A 21 -28.01 -28.45 -4.27
CA THR A 21 -27.57 -28.71 -2.90
C THR A 21 -27.89 -27.57 -1.92
N ASP A 22 -28.53 -26.50 -2.41
CA ASP A 22 -28.85 -25.29 -1.65
C ASP A 22 -27.64 -24.66 -0.95
N SER A 23 -26.45 -24.79 -1.54
CA SER A 23 -25.17 -24.49 -0.89
C SER A 23 -24.16 -23.81 -1.80
N TYR A 24 -23.19 -23.09 -1.20
CA TYR A 24 -22.05 -22.56 -1.94
C TYR A 24 -21.00 -23.65 -2.14
N CYS A 25 -20.58 -23.88 -3.38
CA CYS A 25 -19.61 -24.90 -3.74
C CYS A 25 -18.23 -24.32 -4.07
N ALA A 26 -17.22 -25.19 -4.10
CA ALA A 26 -15.88 -24.82 -4.53
C ALA A 26 -15.90 -24.47 -6.02
N CYS A 27 -15.30 -23.33 -6.37
CA CYS A 27 -15.17 -22.91 -7.76
C CYS A 27 -13.83 -23.39 -8.32
N ASP A 28 -13.84 -23.80 -9.59
CA ASP A 28 -12.63 -24.07 -10.34
C ASP A 28 -11.83 -22.77 -10.56
N ALA A 29 -10.53 -22.80 -10.32
CA ALA A 29 -9.70 -21.59 -10.36
C ALA A 29 -9.56 -21.04 -11.80
N ASP A 30 -9.48 -21.92 -12.80
CA ASP A 30 -9.28 -21.53 -14.20
C ASP A 30 -10.58 -20.94 -14.77
N GLU A 31 -11.72 -21.53 -14.42
CA GLU A 31 -13.04 -20.98 -14.76
C GLU A 31 -13.20 -19.57 -14.19
N VAL A 32 -12.88 -19.37 -12.90
CA VAL A 32 -12.96 -18.06 -12.26
C VAL A 32 -12.02 -17.05 -12.90
N LEU A 33 -10.78 -17.44 -13.24
CA LEU A 33 -9.86 -16.53 -13.92
C LEU A 33 -10.40 -16.11 -15.29
N SER A 34 -10.96 -17.04 -16.08
CA SER A 34 -11.50 -16.75 -17.41
C SER A 34 -12.60 -15.67 -17.40
N LEU A 35 -13.44 -15.64 -16.35
CA LEU A 35 -14.49 -14.65 -16.18
C LEU A 35 -13.94 -13.24 -15.91
N PHE A 36 -12.80 -13.16 -15.23
CA PHE A 36 -12.18 -11.89 -14.84
C PHE A 36 -11.21 -11.35 -15.89
N THR A 37 -10.54 -12.23 -16.63
CA THR A 37 -9.65 -11.85 -17.74
C THR A 37 -10.42 -11.38 -18.98
N GLY A 38 -11.67 -11.84 -19.17
CA GLY A 38 -12.56 -11.33 -20.22
C GLY A 38 -13.13 -9.93 -19.96
N SER A 39 -12.95 -9.37 -18.75
CA SER A 39 -13.50 -8.07 -18.36
C SER A 39 -12.44 -6.97 -18.38
N ASP A 40 -12.42 -6.22 -19.48
CA ASP A 40 -11.48 -5.11 -19.75
C ASP A 40 -11.52 -4.00 -18.67
N THR A 41 -12.66 -3.88 -17.97
CA THR A 41 -12.87 -2.88 -16.90
C THR A 41 -12.20 -3.30 -15.58
N VAL A 42 -12.13 -4.60 -15.30
CA VAL A 42 -11.47 -5.12 -14.10
C VAL A 42 -9.97 -4.99 -14.27
N LEU A 43 -9.43 -5.43 -15.41
CA LEU A 43 -8.00 -5.38 -15.71
C LEU A 43 -7.43 -3.96 -15.64
N LYS A 44 -8.11 -2.96 -16.23
CA LYS A 44 -7.62 -1.57 -16.24
C LYS A 44 -7.58 -0.88 -14.88
N ASN A 45 -8.38 -1.33 -13.91
CA ASN A 45 -8.54 -0.67 -12.62
C ASN A 45 -7.82 -1.37 -11.45
N THR A 46 -7.32 -2.59 -11.65
CA THR A 46 -6.86 -3.43 -10.54
C THR A 46 -5.56 -4.17 -10.76
N THR A 47 -5.19 -4.45 -12.00
CA THR A 47 -3.85 -4.91 -12.39
C THR A 47 -3.27 -3.85 -13.32
N ASP A 48 -1.98 -3.86 -13.65
CA ASP A 48 -1.43 -3.02 -14.74
C ASP A 48 -1.92 -3.53 -16.11
N ALA A 49 -3.23 -3.79 -16.23
CA ALA A 49 -3.93 -4.44 -17.34
C ALA A 49 -3.38 -5.82 -17.76
N ALA A 50 -2.56 -6.48 -16.92
CA ALA A 50 -1.98 -7.78 -17.19
C ALA A 50 -2.87 -8.91 -16.62
N PRO A 51 -3.56 -9.70 -17.46
CA PRO A 51 -4.40 -10.82 -17.00
C PRO A 51 -3.60 -11.88 -16.25
N ASP A 52 -2.35 -12.09 -16.66
CA ASP A 52 -1.43 -13.05 -16.05
C ASP A 52 -1.10 -12.72 -14.60
N ASN A 53 -1.34 -11.47 -14.16
CA ASN A 53 -1.12 -11.08 -12.77
C ASN A 53 -2.25 -11.54 -11.85
N LEU A 54 -3.38 -12.03 -12.36
CA LEU A 54 -4.46 -12.50 -11.51
C LEU A 54 -4.19 -13.92 -10.99
N ALA A 55 -4.54 -14.14 -9.72
CA ALA A 55 -4.53 -15.45 -9.09
C ALA A 55 -5.78 -15.64 -8.23
N VAL A 56 -6.15 -16.90 -7.99
CA VAL A 56 -7.29 -17.27 -7.13
C VAL A 56 -6.77 -17.78 -5.81
N LEU A 57 -7.23 -17.15 -4.72
CA LEU A 57 -7.07 -17.65 -3.37
C LEU A 57 -8.40 -18.22 -2.86
N GLN A 58 -8.42 -19.51 -2.56
CA GLN A 58 -9.52 -20.13 -1.81
C GLN A 58 -9.33 -19.80 -0.32
N SER A 59 -10.01 -18.75 0.15
CA SER A 59 -10.03 -18.41 1.57
C SER A 59 -11.40 -17.93 2.01
N ASN A 60 -11.75 -18.26 3.26
CA ASN A 60 -12.86 -17.61 3.92
C ASN A 60 -12.48 -16.17 4.24
N MET A 61 -13.37 -15.25 3.87
CA MET A 61 -13.25 -13.84 4.24
C MET A 61 -13.54 -13.70 5.73
N PRO A 62 -12.73 -12.95 6.50
CA PRO A 62 -13.14 -12.50 7.82
C PRO A 62 -14.45 -11.71 7.72
N GLU A 63 -15.43 -12.04 8.54
CA GLU A 63 -16.70 -11.30 8.59
C GLU A 63 -16.46 -9.85 9.03
N GLY A 64 -17.21 -8.91 8.46
CA GLY A 64 -17.11 -7.48 8.80
C GLY A 64 -15.89 -6.75 8.24
N VAL A 65 -14.96 -7.43 7.55
CA VAL A 65 -13.75 -6.80 7.02
C VAL A 65 -13.91 -6.38 5.55
N SER A 66 -13.53 -5.15 5.24
CA SER A 66 -13.54 -4.61 3.87
C SER A 66 -12.42 -5.23 3.03
N LEU A 67 -12.68 -5.53 1.75
CA LEU A 67 -11.63 -5.98 0.82
C LEU A 67 -10.48 -4.97 0.71
N ARG A 68 -10.77 -3.68 0.90
CA ARG A 68 -9.77 -2.60 0.77
C ARG A 68 -8.74 -2.60 1.89
N THR A 69 -9.07 -3.18 3.05
CA THR A 69 -8.18 -3.28 4.20
C THR A 69 -7.41 -4.61 4.21
N LEU A 70 -7.62 -5.46 3.21
CA LEU A 70 -7.03 -6.78 3.13
C LEU A 70 -5.99 -6.86 2.01
N HIS A 71 -5.04 -7.75 2.18
CA HIS A 71 -3.97 -8.05 1.25
C HIS A 71 -3.67 -9.55 1.32
N VAL A 72 -3.28 -10.15 0.20
CA VAL A 72 -2.82 -11.53 0.15
C VAL A 72 -1.32 -11.53 0.36
N ALA A 73 -0.90 -11.98 1.55
CA ALA A 73 0.51 -12.19 1.84
C ALA A 73 1.04 -13.30 0.93
N GLN A 74 1.84 -12.93 -0.08
CA GLN A 74 2.31 -13.87 -1.11
C GLN A 74 3.07 -15.07 -0.54
N ARG A 75 3.86 -14.86 0.52
CA ARG A 75 4.64 -15.94 1.15
C ARG A 75 3.80 -16.98 1.86
N SER A 76 2.66 -16.59 2.42
CA SER A 76 1.80 -17.50 3.19
C SER A 76 0.53 -17.89 2.44
N HIS A 77 0.29 -17.31 1.26
CA HIS A 77 -0.95 -17.44 0.49
C HIS A 77 -2.18 -17.27 1.37
N ARG A 78 -2.15 -16.27 2.26
CA ARG A 78 -3.24 -16.00 3.21
C ARG A 78 -3.71 -14.57 3.10
N LEU A 79 -5.01 -14.42 3.31
CA LEU A 79 -5.64 -13.12 3.47
C LEU A 79 -5.26 -12.56 4.83
N VAL A 80 -4.56 -11.43 4.82
CA VAL A 80 -4.14 -10.69 6.01
C VAL A 80 -4.63 -9.26 5.90
N GLU A 81 -4.74 -8.58 7.03
CA GLU A 81 -4.93 -7.13 7.01
C GLU A 81 -3.69 -6.45 6.44
N ARG A 82 -3.95 -5.43 5.63
CA ARG A 82 -2.93 -4.67 4.91
C ARG A 82 -2.10 -3.88 5.93
N PRO A 83 -0.77 -4.05 5.96
CA PRO A 83 0.11 -3.21 6.77
C PRO A 83 -0.09 -1.73 6.46
N ARG A 84 0.22 -0.85 7.40
CA ARG A 84 0.12 0.60 7.23
C ARG A 84 1.49 1.24 7.36
N LEU A 85 1.83 2.12 6.42
CA LEU A 85 2.94 3.03 6.64
C LEU A 85 2.52 4.06 7.67
N HIS A 86 3.49 4.48 8.48
CA HIS A 86 3.42 5.64 9.33
C HIS A 86 4.57 6.55 8.94
N LEU A 87 4.27 7.85 8.82
CA LEU A 87 5.22 8.90 8.51
C LEU A 87 5.10 9.93 9.63
N ALA A 88 6.24 10.33 10.17
CA ALA A 88 6.35 11.39 11.16
C ALA A 88 7.53 12.29 10.81
N ALA A 89 7.42 13.57 11.14
CA ALA A 89 8.54 14.49 11.17
C ALA A 89 8.91 14.76 12.63
N ASP A 90 10.17 15.09 12.89
CA ASP A 90 10.64 15.54 14.20
C ASP A 90 10.14 16.95 14.56
N ARG A 91 9.78 17.76 13.55
CA ARG A 91 9.20 19.09 13.66
C ARG A 91 8.10 19.29 12.63
N ASP A 92 7.11 20.10 12.95
CA ASP A 92 5.98 20.48 12.10
C ASP A 92 6.20 21.78 11.31
N GLU A 93 7.14 22.62 11.77
CA GLU A 93 7.53 23.87 11.13
C GLU A 93 9.03 23.90 10.81
N LEU A 94 9.37 24.47 9.65
CA LEU A 94 10.73 24.76 9.23
C LEU A 94 10.85 26.23 8.81
N GLU A 95 12.00 26.86 9.04
CA GLU A 95 12.25 28.18 8.46
C GLU A 95 12.33 28.08 6.93
N GLY A 96 11.59 28.93 6.22
CA GLY A 96 11.56 29.01 4.77
C GLY A 96 12.81 29.64 4.14
N ASP A 97 14.00 29.31 4.65
CA ASP A 97 15.29 29.92 4.27
C ASP A 97 16.08 29.10 3.23
N GLY A 98 15.59 27.91 2.89
CA GLY A 98 16.26 26.97 1.98
C GLY A 98 17.38 26.14 2.60
N LYS A 99 17.54 26.18 3.92
CA LYS A 99 18.58 25.46 4.67
C LYS A 99 18.02 24.68 5.85
N ASP A 100 16.97 25.17 6.50
CA ASP A 100 16.35 24.47 7.62
C ASP A 100 15.82 23.10 7.17
N SER A 101 15.91 22.12 8.06
CA SER A 101 15.63 20.73 7.69
C SER A 101 15.02 19.90 8.82
N ALA A 102 14.03 19.08 8.48
CA ALA A 102 13.34 18.18 9.40
C ALA A 102 13.68 16.72 9.07
N GLN A 103 13.85 15.91 10.12
CA GLN A 103 14.03 14.48 10.00
C GLN A 103 12.67 13.80 9.87
N LEU A 104 12.45 13.16 8.72
CA LEU A 104 11.31 12.29 8.47
C LEU A 104 11.65 10.87 8.90
N THR A 105 10.75 10.25 9.65
CA THR A 105 10.81 8.85 10.10
C THR A 105 9.64 8.08 9.53
N LEU A 106 9.94 6.96 8.89
CA LEU A 106 8.98 6.01 8.36
C LEU A 106 8.99 4.74 9.20
N ALA A 107 7.80 4.23 9.48
CA ALA A 107 7.63 2.92 10.11
C ALA A 107 6.52 2.13 9.42
N LEU A 108 6.74 0.84 9.19
CA LEU A 108 5.73 -0.10 8.72
C LEU A 108 5.09 -0.76 9.94
N TYR A 109 3.78 -0.59 10.08
CA TYR A 109 3.00 -1.24 11.14
C TYR A 109 2.18 -2.39 10.57
N ASP A 110 2.17 -3.50 11.31
CA ASP A 110 1.28 -4.62 11.06
C ASP A 110 -0.17 -4.28 11.45
N SER A 111 -1.07 -5.21 11.13
CA SER A 111 -2.49 -5.17 11.51
C SER A 111 -2.77 -5.04 13.01
N ARG A 112 -1.81 -5.41 13.85
CA ARG A 112 -1.95 -5.37 15.32
C ARG A 112 -1.42 -4.07 15.90
N GLY A 113 -0.94 -3.16 15.06
CA GLY A 113 -0.36 -1.89 15.49
C GLY A 113 1.06 -2.01 16.03
N HIS A 114 1.77 -3.11 15.76
CA HIS A 114 3.19 -3.23 16.06
C HIS A 114 4.03 -2.95 14.82
N ILE A 115 5.29 -2.56 15.03
CA ILE A 115 6.23 -2.38 13.91
C ILE A 115 6.50 -3.76 13.30
N ASP A 116 6.30 -3.87 11.99
CA ASP A 116 6.65 -5.05 11.22
C ASP A 116 8.18 -5.09 11.03
N GLY A 117 8.87 -5.67 12.01
CA GLY A 117 10.33 -5.83 12.00
C GLY A 117 10.86 -6.74 10.87
N LYS A 118 9.98 -7.41 10.12
CA LYS A 118 10.33 -8.18 8.91
C LYS A 118 10.02 -7.42 7.63
N GLY A 119 9.38 -6.26 7.73
CA GLY A 119 9.08 -5.39 6.60
C GLY A 119 10.35 -4.88 5.94
N THR A 120 10.51 -5.18 4.66
CA THR A 120 11.61 -4.69 3.83
C THR A 120 11.07 -4.27 2.47
N GLY A 121 11.72 -3.32 1.81
CA GLY A 121 11.41 -2.94 0.44
C GLY A 121 11.40 -1.43 0.22
N ARG A 122 11.00 -1.02 -0.97
CA ARG A 122 11.11 0.39 -1.39
C ARG A 122 9.89 1.21 -1.03
N VAL A 123 10.13 2.41 -0.53
CA VAL A 123 9.13 3.46 -0.31
C VAL A 123 9.46 4.65 -1.19
N ARG A 124 8.45 5.16 -1.88
CA ARG A 124 8.51 6.45 -2.56
C ARG A 124 7.90 7.50 -1.65
N VAL A 125 8.69 8.50 -1.30
CA VAL A 125 8.27 9.69 -0.58
C VAL A 125 8.19 10.85 -1.56
N THR A 126 7.12 11.63 -1.48
CA THR A 126 6.89 12.82 -2.30
C THR A 126 6.55 13.98 -1.39
N THR A 127 6.90 15.19 -1.82
CA THR A 127 6.59 16.41 -1.11
C THR A 127 6.08 17.46 -2.08
N THR A 128 5.14 18.31 -1.67
CA THR A 128 4.66 19.42 -2.49
C THR A 128 5.68 20.54 -2.61
N ARG A 129 6.55 20.70 -1.60
CA ARG A 129 7.62 21.71 -1.51
C ARG A 129 8.84 21.19 -0.76
N GLY A 130 9.96 21.90 -0.87
CA GLY A 130 11.22 21.50 -0.26
C GLY A 130 11.95 20.41 -1.04
N LYS A 131 13.06 19.96 -0.49
CA LYS A 131 13.95 18.96 -1.10
C LYS A 131 14.12 17.78 -0.16
N LEU A 132 13.85 16.58 -0.67
CA LEU A 132 14.15 15.34 0.04
C LEU A 132 15.62 14.95 -0.15
N SER A 133 16.26 14.43 0.91
CA SER A 133 17.65 13.95 0.84
C SER A 133 17.81 12.72 -0.06
N ALA A 134 16.76 11.91 -0.17
CA ALA A 134 16.72 10.73 -1.03
C ALA A 134 16.45 11.11 -2.50
N ARG A 135 17.28 10.60 -3.42
CA ARG A 135 17.12 10.84 -4.86
C ARG A 135 15.76 10.32 -5.35
N GLY A 136 14.96 11.21 -5.95
CA GLY A 136 13.60 10.88 -6.39
C GLY A 136 12.66 10.46 -5.25
N GLY A 137 13.03 10.76 -4.00
CA GLY A 137 12.26 10.39 -2.81
C GLY A 137 12.27 8.89 -2.50
N MET A 138 13.17 8.12 -3.10
CA MET A 138 13.21 6.66 -2.93
C MET A 138 14.05 6.26 -1.72
N VAL A 139 13.44 5.56 -0.76
CA VAL A 139 14.12 5.05 0.44
C VAL A 139 13.86 3.56 0.63
N GLU A 140 14.83 2.86 1.22
CA GLU A 140 14.70 1.44 1.57
C GLU A 140 14.20 1.31 3.01
N LEU A 141 13.11 0.56 3.18
CA LEU A 141 12.69 0.05 4.49
C LEU A 141 13.60 -1.11 4.87
N GLU A 142 14.24 -0.98 6.02
CA GLU A 142 14.95 -2.07 6.68
C GLU A 142 14.33 -2.32 8.06
N LYS A 143 13.96 -3.57 8.33
CA LYS A 143 13.30 -3.97 9.59
C LYS A 143 12.09 -3.08 9.94
N GLY A 144 11.31 -2.74 8.93
CA GLY A 144 10.11 -1.93 9.04
C GLY A 144 10.38 -0.45 9.31
N ARG A 145 11.60 0.06 9.13
CA ARG A 145 11.94 1.47 9.36
C ARG A 145 12.77 2.06 8.24
N ALA A 146 12.58 3.35 8.00
CA ALA A 146 13.43 4.15 7.12
C ALA A 146 13.45 5.60 7.63
N SER A 147 14.45 6.37 7.22
CA SER A 147 14.54 7.77 7.57
C SER A 147 15.07 8.59 6.39
N LEU A 148 14.63 9.83 6.28
CA LEU A 148 15.09 10.78 5.28
C LEU A 148 14.92 12.21 5.78
N THR A 149 15.53 13.17 5.12
CA THR A 149 15.50 14.57 5.54
C THR A 149 14.70 15.36 4.51
N LEU A 150 13.83 16.25 4.99
CA LEU A 150 13.20 17.29 4.19
C LEU A 150 13.90 18.62 4.50
N THR A 151 14.48 19.25 3.49
CA THR A 151 15.03 20.62 3.58
C THR A 151 14.03 21.60 3.01
N SER A 152 13.86 22.76 3.65
CA SER A 152 13.00 23.83 3.17
C SER A 152 13.51 24.42 1.85
N VAL A 153 12.71 25.31 1.26
CA VAL A 153 13.10 26.17 0.14
C VAL A 153 12.92 27.64 0.57
N PRO A 154 13.55 28.62 -0.14
CA PRO A 154 13.45 30.05 0.18
C PRO A 154 12.05 30.65 -0.05
N GLU A 155 11.04 30.16 0.65
CA GLU A 155 9.64 30.59 0.61
C GLU A 155 8.89 30.25 1.90
N THR A 156 7.93 31.10 2.28
CA THR A 156 6.95 30.82 3.33
C THR A 156 5.74 30.11 2.72
N VAL A 157 5.41 28.92 3.21
CA VAL A 157 4.29 28.10 2.75
C VAL A 157 3.65 27.37 3.93
N HIS A 158 2.41 27.73 4.27
CA HIS A 158 1.68 27.16 5.42
C HIS A 158 1.22 25.70 5.22
N GLN A 159 1.36 25.13 4.03
CA GLN A 159 0.94 23.76 3.73
C GLN A 159 1.93 23.04 2.81
N VAL A 160 2.84 22.30 3.42
CA VAL A 160 3.76 21.38 2.77
C VAL A 160 3.30 19.95 3.08
N VAL A 161 2.82 19.24 2.06
CA VAL A 161 2.30 17.88 2.21
C VAL A 161 3.40 16.90 1.85
N VAL A 162 3.68 15.96 2.74
CA VAL A 162 4.62 14.86 2.51
C VAL A 162 3.85 13.55 2.52
N ARG A 163 3.95 12.78 1.43
CA ARG A 163 3.27 11.50 1.24
C ARG A 163 4.27 10.37 1.02
N ALA A 164 4.04 9.24 1.66
CA ALA A 164 4.87 8.04 1.55
C ALA A 164 4.05 6.81 1.14
N GLU A 165 4.54 6.09 0.14
CA GLU A 165 3.88 4.90 -0.42
C GLU A 165 4.86 3.79 -0.71
N ARG A 166 4.50 2.53 -0.43
CA ARG A 166 5.30 1.38 -0.86
C ARG A 166 5.18 1.20 -2.36
N VAL A 167 6.31 0.98 -3.02
CA VAL A 167 6.37 0.76 -4.47
C VAL A 167 5.57 -0.47 -4.89
N ASP A 168 5.58 -1.51 -4.06
CA ASP A 168 4.89 -2.78 -4.33
C ASP A 168 3.38 -2.70 -4.08
N GLY A 169 2.87 -1.58 -3.55
CA GLY A 169 1.45 -1.37 -3.28
C GLY A 169 0.87 -2.24 -2.15
N ASP A 170 1.69 -2.98 -1.41
CA ASP A 170 1.27 -3.93 -0.39
C ASP A 170 0.94 -3.31 0.98
N ALA A 171 1.21 -2.00 1.18
CA ALA A 171 0.88 -1.27 2.40
C ALA A 171 0.04 -0.02 2.14
N GLN A 172 -0.78 0.36 3.11
CA GLN A 172 -1.50 1.64 3.07
C GLN A 172 -0.50 2.81 3.13
N ALA A 173 -0.73 3.83 2.30
CA ALA A 173 0.09 5.04 2.25
C ALA A 173 -0.04 5.87 3.53
N ALA A 174 0.97 6.70 3.79
CA ALA A 174 0.99 7.66 4.88
C ALA A 174 1.14 9.09 4.35
N GLU A 175 0.61 10.06 5.09
CA GLU A 175 0.70 11.47 4.76
C GLU A 175 0.83 12.32 6.03
N ILE A 176 1.62 13.38 5.96
CA ILE A 176 1.72 14.43 6.98
C ILE A 176 1.70 15.80 6.32
N THR A 177 1.36 16.82 7.09
CA THR A 177 1.44 18.23 6.68
C THR A 177 2.39 18.98 7.61
N LEU A 178 3.20 19.85 7.02
CA LEU A 178 4.20 20.71 7.65
C LEU A 178 4.01 22.15 7.15
N ALA A 179 4.68 23.12 7.78
CA ALA A 179 4.76 24.50 7.28
C ALA A 179 6.21 24.95 7.10
N PHE A 180 6.44 25.79 6.08
CA PHE A 180 7.62 26.63 5.98
C PHE A 180 7.23 28.04 6.44
N VAL A 181 7.87 28.55 7.49
CA VAL A 181 7.58 29.86 8.11
C VAL A 181 8.59 30.91 7.69
#